data_AF-A0A966X386-F1
#
_entry.id   AF-A0A966X386-F1
#
_cell.length_a   1.000
_cell.length_b   1.000
_cell.length_c   1.000
_cell.angle_alpha   90.00
_cell.angle_beta   90.00
_cell.angle_gamma   90.00
#
_symmetry.space_group_name_H-M   'P 1'
#
loop_
_entity.id
_entity.type
_entity.pdbx_description
1 polymer ?
#
loop_
_entity_poly.entity_id
_entity_poly.type
_entity_poly.pdbx_seq_one_letter_code
_entity_poly.pdbx_strand_id
1 'polypeptide(L)'
;MLSKARELFDLPLIVCVFILFTALEYSEAFTLVEDELLSYRQAFRHASGDQQAVKPLPNVRVIYTDEAFYDEYQAYPLRREDLGTLIVRLKAMGAAVIGVDMLLDSPSAYGEDPALAGAMASAGKLV
;
A
#
# COMPACT_ATOMS: atom_id res chain seq x y z
N MET A 1 0.78 36.60 -43.75
CA MET A 1 2.14 36.07 -43.47
C MET A 1 2.26 35.47 -42.08
N LEU A 2 1.64 36.04 -41.02
CA LEU A 2 1.71 35.47 -39.66
C LEU A 2 1.06 34.08 -39.50
N SER A 3 -0.06 33.76 -40.18
CA SER A 3 -0.71 32.43 -39.98
C SER A 3 0.09 31.28 -40.61
N LYS A 4 0.73 31.52 -41.77
CA LYS A 4 1.56 30.52 -42.46
C LYS A 4 2.85 30.19 -41.70
N ALA A 5 3.42 31.19 -41.01
CA ALA A 5 4.56 30.99 -40.11
C ALA A 5 4.14 30.16 -38.88
N ARG A 6 2.95 30.40 -38.33
CA ARG A 6 2.39 29.61 -37.22
C ARG A 6 2.25 28.12 -37.59
N GLU A 7 1.63 27.82 -38.73
CA GLU A 7 1.50 26.44 -39.24
C GLU A 7 2.86 25.74 -39.48
N LEU A 8 3.88 26.49 -39.90
CA LEU A 8 5.24 25.96 -40.11
C LEU A 8 5.98 25.65 -38.80
N PHE A 9 5.68 26.38 -37.72
CA PHE A 9 6.25 26.12 -36.39
C PHE A 9 5.42 25.16 -35.55
N ASP A 10 4.12 24.99 -35.85
CA ASP A 10 3.24 24.11 -35.09
C ASP A 10 3.66 22.64 -35.20
N LEU A 11 3.94 22.14 -36.41
CA LEU A 11 4.39 20.75 -36.60
C LEU A 11 5.70 20.43 -35.87
N PRO A 12 6.82 21.18 -36.05
CA PRO A 12 8.05 20.89 -35.35
C PRO A 12 7.92 21.10 -33.83
N LEU A 13 7.13 22.08 -33.37
CA LEU A 13 6.85 22.25 -31.95
C LEU A 13 6.13 21.04 -31.36
N ILE A 14 5.09 20.54 -32.04
CA ILE A 14 4.38 19.33 -31.62
C ILE A 14 5.35 18.14 -31.55
N VAL A 15 6.17 17.94 -32.58
CA VAL A 15 7.17 16.85 -32.60
C VAL A 15 8.17 17.02 -31.45
N CYS A 16 8.68 18.22 -31.19
CA CYS A 16 9.58 18.50 -30.08
C CYS A 16 8.93 18.23 -28.72
N VAL A 17 7.68 18.64 -28.52
CA VAL A 17 6.93 18.35 -27.30
C VAL A 17 6.74 16.84 -27.13
N PHE A 18 6.37 16.12 -28.20
CA PHE A 18 6.25 14.66 -28.15
C PHE A 18 7.57 13.98 -27.79
N ILE A 19 8.70 14.38 -28.39
CA ILE A 19 10.02 13.83 -28.06
C ILE A 19 10.37 14.12 -26.60
N LEU A 20 10.13 15.34 -26.12
CA LEU A 20 10.37 15.72 -24.73
C LEU A 20 9.56 14.87 -23.76
N PHE A 21 8.24 14.76 -23.98
CA PHE A 21 7.38 13.94 -23.13
C PHE A 21 7.74 12.46 -23.20
N THR A 22 8.12 11.95 -24.37
CA THR A 22 8.61 10.57 -24.52
C THR A 22 9.89 10.34 -23.73
N ALA A 23 10.82 11.31 -23.75
CA ALA A 23 12.05 11.22 -22.96
C ALA A 23 11.78 11.30 -21.45
N LEU A 24 10.86 12.17 -21.02
CA LEU A 24 10.44 12.29 -19.62
C LEU A 24 9.77 11.00 -19.13
N GLU A 25 8.89 10.42 -19.94
CA GLU A 25 8.25 9.13 -19.64
C GLU A 25 9.27 7.98 -19.60
N TYR A 26 10.21 7.94 -20.57
CA TYR A 26 11.30 6.97 -20.56
C TYR A 26 12.18 7.07 -19.31
N SER A 27 12.31 8.26 -18.73
CA SER A 27 13.00 8.47 -17.45
C SER A 27 12.10 8.29 -16.22
N GLU A 28 10.86 7.80 -16.39
CA GLU A 28 9.86 7.62 -15.33
C GLU A 28 9.56 8.90 -14.53
N ALA A 29 9.79 10.08 -15.12
CA ALA A 29 9.65 11.35 -14.42
C ALA A 29 8.20 11.64 -14.01
N PHE A 30 7.23 11.21 -14.82
CA PHE A 30 5.81 11.33 -14.48
C PHE A 30 5.39 10.33 -13.40
N THR A 31 5.88 9.08 -13.47
CA THR A 31 5.66 8.05 -12.44
C THR A 31 6.18 8.50 -11.08
N LEU A 32 7.39 9.07 -11.03
CA LEU A 32 7.97 9.60 -9.79
C LEU A 32 7.08 10.68 -9.15
N VAL A 33 6.53 11.58 -9.97
CA VAL A 33 5.61 12.62 -9.48
C VAL A 33 4.27 12.02 -9.06
N GLU A 34 3.75 11.04 -9.80
CA GLU A 34 2.51 10.35 -9.45
C GLU A 34 2.62 9.58 -8.13
N ASP A 35 3.72 8.85 -7.93
CA ASP A 35 3.98 8.04 -6.73
C ASP A 35 3.97 8.90 -5.46
N GLU A 36 4.60 10.07 -5.51
CA GLU A 36 4.55 11.02 -4.41
C GLU A 36 3.12 11.53 -4.17
N LEU A 37 2.41 11.93 -5.24
CA LEU A 37 1.04 12.46 -5.14
C LEU A 37 -0.01 11.40 -4.74
N LEU A 38 0.26 10.11 -4.96
CA LEU A 38 -0.62 9.01 -4.56
C LEU A 38 -0.85 9.03 -3.04
N SER A 39 0.23 9.16 -2.26
CA SER A 39 0.17 9.20 -0.80
C SER A 39 -0.65 10.40 -0.29
N TYR A 40 -0.37 11.60 -0.83
CA TYR A 40 -1.09 12.84 -0.50
C TYR A 40 -2.58 12.75 -0.83
N ARG A 41 -2.92 12.14 -1.98
CA ARG A 41 -4.31 11.95 -2.39
C ARG A 41 -5.07 11.06 -1.41
N GLN A 42 -4.45 9.97 -0.93
CA GLN A 42 -5.08 9.10 0.06
C GLN A 42 -5.24 9.80 1.41
N ALA A 43 -4.20 10.53 1.87
CA ALA A 43 -4.29 11.34 3.08
C ALA A 43 -5.43 12.37 3.00
N PHE A 44 -5.56 13.05 1.87
CA PHE A 44 -6.65 14.01 1.64
C PHE A 44 -8.03 13.35 1.64
N ARG A 45 -8.18 12.15 1.05
CA ARG A 45 -9.43 11.38 1.11
C ARG A 45 -9.78 10.96 2.54
N HIS A 46 -8.81 10.52 3.32
CA HIS A 46 -9.03 10.17 4.72
C HIS A 46 -9.41 11.40 5.57
N ALA A 47 -8.75 12.54 5.35
CA ALA A 47 -9.01 13.75 6.11
C ALA A 47 -10.35 14.42 5.75
N SER A 48 -10.72 14.40 4.45
CA SER A 48 -11.89 15.14 3.94
C SER A 48 -13.13 14.26 3.77
N GLY A 49 -13.00 12.93 3.87
CA GLY A 49 -14.09 11.98 3.74
C GLY A 49 -15.01 11.97 4.95
N ASP A 50 -16.28 11.59 4.74
CA ASP A 50 -17.22 11.36 5.85
C ASP A 50 -16.74 10.18 6.69
N GLN A 51 -16.18 10.47 7.86
CA GLN A 51 -15.65 9.46 8.76
C GLN A 51 -16.72 8.47 9.24
N GLN A 52 -18.02 8.84 9.21
CA GLN A 52 -19.09 7.89 9.55
C GLN A 52 -19.31 6.87 8.44
N ALA A 53 -19.13 7.26 7.18
CA ALA A 53 -19.26 6.36 6.04
C ALA A 53 -18.09 5.36 5.94
N VAL A 54 -16.90 5.71 6.45
CA VAL A 54 -15.68 4.88 6.37
C VAL A 54 -15.42 4.11 7.68
N LYS A 55 -16.25 4.31 8.72
CA LYS A 55 -16.09 3.61 9.99
C LYS A 55 -16.39 2.12 9.81
N PRO A 56 -15.54 1.21 10.33
CA PRO A 56 -15.86 -0.20 10.38
C PRO A 56 -17.20 -0.44 11.09
N LEU A 57 -17.92 -1.48 10.67
CA LEU A 57 -19.13 -1.93 11.37
C LEU A 57 -18.82 -2.15 12.86
N PRO A 58 -19.78 -1.98 13.78
CA PRO A 58 -19.53 -1.98 15.24
C PRO A 58 -18.76 -3.21 15.77
N ASN A 59 -18.90 -4.35 15.11
CA ASN A 59 -18.27 -5.62 15.50
C ASN A 59 -17.00 -5.95 14.71
N VAL A 60 -16.54 -5.03 13.86
CA VAL A 60 -15.32 -5.16 13.06
C VAL A 60 -14.26 -4.24 13.65
N ARG A 61 -13.10 -4.82 13.96
CA ARG A 61 -11.92 -4.08 14.39
C ARG A 61 -10.89 -4.17 13.28
N VAL A 62 -10.41 -3.03 12.81
CA VAL A 62 -9.24 -2.96 11.93
C VAL A 62 -8.03 -2.71 12.83
N ILE A 63 -7.01 -3.54 12.68
CA ILE A 63 -5.74 -3.42 13.38
C ILE A 63 -4.70 -3.19 12.29
N TYR A 64 -3.96 -2.09 12.38
CA TYR A 64 -2.88 -1.76 11.47
C TYR A 64 -1.62 -1.48 12.29
N THR A 65 -0.47 -1.73 11.69
CA THR A 65 0.85 -1.41 12.24
C THR A 65 1.35 -0.14 11.57
N ASP A 66 1.50 0.93 12.34
CA ASP A 66 2.02 2.21 11.87
C ASP A 66 3.49 2.39 12.28
N GLU A 67 4.04 3.57 11.98
CA GLU A 67 5.41 3.93 12.33
C GLU A 67 5.65 3.86 13.85
N ALA A 68 4.70 4.33 14.66
CA ALA A 68 4.80 4.28 16.11
C ALA A 68 4.88 2.83 16.64
N PHE A 69 4.11 1.92 16.05
CA PHE A 69 4.22 0.49 16.37
C PHE A 69 5.63 -0.05 16.06
N TYR A 70 6.21 0.29 14.90
CA TYR A 70 7.52 -0.20 14.52
C TYR A 70 8.66 0.45 15.32
N ASP A 71 8.51 1.70 15.71
CA ASP A 71 9.40 2.37 16.66
C ASP A 71 9.41 1.67 18.01
N GLU A 72 8.27 1.18 18.51
CA GLU A 72 8.24 0.40 19.75
C GLU A 72 8.77 -1.03 19.56
N TYR A 73 8.42 -1.65 18.44
CA TYR A 73 8.80 -3.04 18.12
C TYR A 73 10.28 -3.21 17.76
N GLN A 74 10.96 -2.13 17.35
CA GLN A 74 12.41 -2.06 17.08
C GLN A 74 12.90 -2.98 15.94
N ALA A 75 12.00 -3.42 15.05
CA ALA A 75 12.34 -4.24 13.90
C ALA A 75 11.36 -4.00 12.74
N TYR A 76 11.81 -4.19 11.50
CA TYR A 76 10.94 -4.14 10.33
C TYR A 76 11.44 -5.12 9.25
N PRO A 77 10.55 -5.89 8.59
CA PRO A 77 9.11 -6.05 8.86
C PRO A 77 8.83 -6.90 10.11
N LEU A 78 7.54 -7.07 10.46
CA LEU A 78 7.12 -7.96 11.56
C LEU A 78 7.57 -9.41 11.28
N ARG A 79 8.16 -10.09 12.26
CA ARG A 79 8.53 -11.51 12.13
C ARG A 79 7.29 -12.39 11.99
N ARG A 80 7.42 -13.52 11.28
CA ARG A 80 6.27 -14.42 11.03
C ARG A 80 5.80 -15.11 12.31
N GLU A 81 6.70 -15.32 13.27
CA GLU A 81 6.34 -15.82 14.61
C GLU A 81 5.51 -14.82 15.42
N ASP A 82 5.87 -13.54 15.37
CA ASP A 82 5.17 -12.48 16.09
C ASP A 82 3.80 -12.22 15.49
N LEU A 83 3.69 -12.30 14.17
CA LEU A 83 2.42 -12.32 13.46
C LEU A 83 1.54 -13.52 13.89
N GLY A 84 2.11 -14.73 13.92
CA GLY A 84 1.38 -15.91 14.40
C GLY A 84 0.88 -15.72 15.83
N THR A 85 1.70 -15.07 16.66
CA THR A 85 1.33 -14.70 18.03
C THR A 85 0.15 -13.72 18.07
N LEU A 86 0.11 -12.71 17.19
CA LEU A 86 -1.05 -11.82 17.06
C LEU A 86 -2.32 -12.59 16.71
N ILE A 87 -2.27 -13.50 15.73
CA ILE A 87 -3.41 -14.33 15.32
C ILE A 87 -3.95 -15.15 16.50
N VAL A 88 -3.08 -15.83 17.24
CA VAL A 88 -3.47 -16.64 18.40
C VAL A 88 -4.08 -15.77 19.51
N ARG A 89 -3.49 -14.60 19.79
CA ARG A 89 -4.01 -13.67 20.79
C ARG A 89 -5.38 -13.12 20.41
N LEU A 90 -5.56 -12.71 19.15
CA LEU A 90 -6.85 -12.22 18.66
C LEU A 90 -7.95 -13.27 18.79
N LYS A 91 -7.63 -14.53 18.47
CA LYS A 91 -8.55 -15.65 18.72
C LYS A 91 -8.86 -15.82 20.20
N ALA A 92 -7.85 -15.79 21.07
CA ALA A 92 -8.04 -15.91 22.52
C ALA A 92 -8.90 -14.78 23.09
N MET A 93 -8.84 -13.59 22.49
CA MET A 93 -9.69 -12.44 22.82
C MET A 93 -11.14 -12.57 22.30
N GLY A 94 -11.47 -13.66 21.61
CA GLY A 94 -12.84 -13.95 21.14
C GLY A 94 -13.14 -13.44 19.74
N ALA A 95 -12.13 -13.16 18.91
CA ALA A 95 -12.36 -12.82 17.51
C ALA A 95 -13.11 -13.97 16.79
N ALA A 96 -14.26 -13.65 16.20
CA ALA A 96 -15.10 -14.64 15.51
C ALA A 96 -14.53 -15.05 14.14
N VAL A 97 -13.90 -14.10 13.45
CA VAL A 97 -13.18 -14.25 12.18
C VAL A 97 -12.00 -13.30 12.23
N ILE A 98 -10.85 -13.74 11.73
CA ILE A 98 -9.65 -12.92 11.62
C ILE A 98 -9.32 -12.81 10.12
N GLY A 99 -9.23 -11.59 9.62
CA GLY A 99 -8.75 -11.31 8.26
C GLY A 99 -7.30 -10.84 8.34
N VAL A 100 -6.40 -11.46 7.58
CA VAL A 100 -4.96 -11.15 7.63
C VAL A 100 -4.48 -10.80 6.24
N ASP A 101 -4.25 -9.51 5.99
CA ASP A 101 -3.70 -9.02 4.72
C ASP A 101 -2.18 -8.95 4.83
N MET A 102 -1.49 -9.82 4.08
CA MET A 102 -0.05 -9.96 4.13
C MET A 102 0.55 -10.33 2.79
N LEU A 103 1.68 -9.68 2.49
CA LEU A 103 2.47 -9.98 1.31
C LEU A 103 3.72 -10.75 1.73
N LEU A 104 3.73 -12.07 1.50
CA LEU A 104 4.87 -12.96 1.75
C LEU A 104 5.35 -13.54 0.41
N ASP A 105 6.38 -12.92 -0.18
CA ASP A 105 6.85 -13.27 -1.54
C ASP A 105 7.84 -14.47 -1.56
N SER A 106 8.34 -14.90 -0.41
CA SER A 106 9.34 -15.98 -0.33
C SER A 106 9.23 -16.77 0.98
N PRO A 107 9.75 -18.01 1.05
CA PRO A 107 9.90 -18.73 2.31
C PRO A 107 10.77 -17.95 3.30
N SER A 108 10.50 -18.09 4.60
CA SER A 108 11.35 -17.49 5.62
C SER A 108 12.74 -18.16 5.62
N ALA A 109 13.79 -17.34 5.55
CA ALA A 109 15.17 -17.82 5.69
C ALA A 109 15.48 -18.35 7.11
N TYR A 110 14.64 -18.02 8.08
CA TYR A 110 14.81 -18.35 9.50
C TYR A 110 13.92 -19.51 9.96
N GLY A 111 13.18 -20.15 9.04
CA GLY A 111 12.34 -21.30 9.37
C GLY A 111 11.09 -20.97 10.18
N GLU A 112 10.62 -19.73 10.13
CA GLU A 112 9.46 -19.24 10.90
C GLU A 112 8.10 -19.66 10.29
N ASP A 113 8.11 -20.19 9.06
CA ASP A 113 6.90 -20.51 8.29
C ASP A 113 6.00 -21.56 8.96
N PRO A 114 6.53 -22.65 9.55
CA PRO A 114 5.70 -23.62 10.26
C PRO A 114 5.00 -23.03 11.48
N ALA A 115 5.63 -22.08 12.18
CA ALA A 115 5.03 -21.42 13.34
C ALA A 115 3.82 -20.57 12.93
N LEU A 116 3.97 -19.79 11.85
CA LEU A 116 2.87 -19.01 11.29
C LEU A 116 1.75 -19.93 10.76
N ALA A 117 2.09 -20.93 9.95
CA ALA A 117 1.10 -21.86 9.41
C ALA A 117 0.32 -22.57 10.53
N GLY A 118 1.00 -22.97 11.61
CA GLY A 118 0.38 -23.54 12.80
C GLY A 118 -0.58 -22.57 13.49
N ALA A 119 -0.18 -21.31 13.66
CA ALA A 119 -1.04 -20.27 14.22
C ALA A 119 -2.30 -20.05 13.36
N MET A 120 -2.14 -19.98 12.04
CA MET A 120 -3.25 -19.82 11.09
C MET A 120 -4.23 -21.00 11.15
N ALA A 121 -3.71 -22.22 11.14
CA ALA A 121 -4.53 -23.43 11.28
C ALA A 121 -5.25 -23.46 12.63
N SER A 122 -4.57 -23.05 13.71
CA SER A 122 -5.16 -22.97 15.04
C SER A 122 -6.27 -21.94 15.13
N ALA A 123 -6.25 -20.87 14.32
CA ALA A 123 -7.28 -19.85 14.31
C ALA A 123 -8.63 -20.41 13.83
N GLY A 124 -8.59 -21.32 12.86
CA GLY A 124 -9.74 -22.04 12.30
C GLY A 124 -10.58 -21.19 11.34
N LYS A 125 -10.93 -19.95 11.72
CA LYS A 125 -11.65 -18.98 10.87
C LYS A 125 -10.76 -17.80 10.51
N LEU A 126 -9.80 -18.08 9.63
CA LEU A 126 -8.88 -17.11 9.08
C LEU A 126 -9.15 -16.93 7.58
N VAL A 127 -9.17 -15.69 7.10
CA VAL A 127 -9.32 -15.32 5.69
C VAL A 127 -8.15 -14.44 5.25
#